data_AF-A0A0G0T3D1-F1
#
_entry.id   AF-A0A0G0T3D1-F1
#
_cell.length_a   1.000
_cell.length_b   1.000
_cell.length_c   1.000
_cell.angle_alpha   90.00
_cell.angle_beta   90.00
_cell.angle_gamma   90.00
#
_symmetry.space_group_name_H-M   'P 1'
#
loop_
_entity.id
_entity.type
_entity.pdbx_description
1 polymer ?
#
loop_
_entity_poly.entity_id
_entity_poly.type
_entity_poly.pdbx_seq_one_letter_code
_entity_poly.pdbx_strand_id
1 'polypeptide(L)'
;MKNIITRNPKILGGKPIIAGTRMSVEVILESLAGGMSIEEMLKEYPFLKKEHIQAAIDYAAKIVGKEESYLFEKASAITHEIHRRR
;
A
#
# COMPACT_ATOMS: atom_id res chain seq x y z
N MET A 1 2.58 10.29 19.46
CA MET A 1 1.51 10.13 18.46
C MET A 1 1.57 8.71 17.94
N LYS A 2 0.45 7.97 17.90
CA LYS A 2 0.44 6.56 17.50
C LYS A 2 0.39 6.49 15.96
N ASN A 3 1.41 5.92 15.33
CA ASN A 3 1.42 5.72 13.87
C ASN A 3 0.39 4.65 13.50
N ILE A 4 -0.67 5.05 12.78
CA ILE A 4 -1.76 4.16 12.37
C ILE A 4 -1.34 3.28 11.19
N ILE A 5 -0.53 3.80 10.27
CA ILE A 5 0.04 3.05 9.15
C ILE A 5 1.50 2.73 9.45
N THR A 6 1.90 1.47 9.30
CA THR A 6 3.29 1.04 9.45
C THR A 6 3.75 0.24 8.22
N ARG A 7 5.06 0.26 7.97
CA ARG A 7 5.71 -0.56 6.95
C ARG A 7 6.81 -1.36 7.62
N ASN A 8 6.81 -2.67 7.38
CA ASN A 8 7.87 -3.55 7.84
C ASN A 8 8.22 -4.51 6.70
N PRO A 9 9.46 -4.50 6.17
CA PRO A 9 9.86 -5.40 5.09
C PRO A 9 9.60 -6.89 5.38
N LYS A 10 9.60 -7.28 6.67
CA LYS A 10 9.32 -8.66 7.11
C LYS A 10 7.83 -9.02 7.12
N ILE A 11 6.93 -8.05 6.93
CA ILE A 11 5.47 -8.24 6.96
C ILE A 11 4.91 -7.86 5.59
N LEU A 12 4.20 -8.79 4.93
CA LEU A 12 3.59 -8.59 3.61
C LEU A 12 4.54 -7.95 2.57
N GLY A 13 5.83 -8.31 2.62
CA GLY A 13 6.84 -7.78 1.69
C GLY A 13 7.07 -6.27 1.81
N GLY A 14 6.80 -5.66 2.97
CA GLY A 14 6.97 -4.21 3.16
C GLY A 14 5.80 -3.34 2.70
N LYS A 15 4.67 -3.98 2.33
CA LYS A 15 3.42 -3.27 2.06
C LYS A 15 2.97 -2.46 3.30
N PRO A 16 2.44 -1.25 3.12
CA PRO A 16 1.86 -0.47 4.22
C PRO A 16 0.63 -1.17 4.80
N ILE A 17 0.60 -1.30 6.11
CA ILE A 17 -0.46 -1.99 6.87
C ILE A 17 -1.02 -1.10 7.98
N ILE A 18 -2.23 -1.42 8.43
CA ILE A 18 -2.73 -0.87 9.70
C ILE A 18 -1.90 -1.44 10.85
N ALA A 19 -1.42 -0.57 11.73
CA ALA A 19 -0.54 -0.93 12.83
C ALA A 19 -1.20 -1.95 13.77
N GLY A 20 -0.51 -3.07 14.01
CA GLY A 20 -1.00 -4.15 14.86
C GLY A 20 -1.95 -5.12 14.16
N THR A 21 -2.15 -4.99 12.85
CA THR A 21 -2.92 -5.95 12.04
C THR A 21 -2.09 -6.44 10.85
N ARG A 22 -2.65 -7.36 10.06
CA ARG A 22 -2.11 -7.76 8.75
C ARG A 22 -2.96 -7.22 7.60
N MET A 23 -3.75 -6.18 7.84
CA MET A 23 -4.59 -5.55 6.82
C MET A 23 -3.80 -4.46 6.11
N SER A 24 -3.57 -4.62 4.81
CA SER A 24 -2.83 -3.64 4.01
C SER A 24 -3.71 -2.45 3.64
N VAL A 25 -3.07 -1.31 3.39
CA VAL A 25 -3.73 -0.14 2.80
C VAL A 25 -4.36 -0.49 1.44
N GLU A 26 -3.70 -1.34 0.66
CA GLU A 26 -4.17 -1.83 -0.64
C GLU A 26 -5.53 -2.52 -0.53
N VAL A 27 -5.70 -3.47 0.41
CA VAL A 27 -6.98 -4.18 0.59
C VAL A 27 -8.10 -3.21 0.94
N ILE A 28 -7.84 -2.24 1.82
CA ILE A 28 -8.84 -1.22 2.18
C ILE A 28 -9.27 -0.44 0.93
N LEU A 29 -8.33 -0.03 0.08
CA LEU A 29 -8.62 0.73 -1.13
C LEU A 29 -9.31 -0.13 -2.20
N GLU A 30 -8.92 -1.38 -2.37
CA GLU A 30 -9.60 -2.33 -3.27
C GLU A 30 -11.04 -2.58 -2.85
N SER A 31 -11.31 -2.76 -1.55
CA SER A 31 -12.67 -2.90 -1.03
C SER A 31 -13.51 -1.65 -1.31
N LEU A 32 -12.97 -0.45 -1.06
CA LEU A 32 -13.64 0.81 -1.37
C LEU A 32 -13.89 0.97 -2.88
N ALA A 33 -12.91 0.62 -3.71
CA ALA A 33 -13.04 0.64 -5.17
C ALA A 33 -14.07 -0.38 -5.68
N GLY A 34 -14.23 -1.50 -4.98
CA GLY A 34 -15.27 -2.51 -5.22
C GLY A 34 -16.67 -2.08 -4.78
N GLY A 35 -16.82 -0.86 -4.25
CA GLY A 35 -18.11 -0.29 -3.84
C GLY A 35 -18.52 -0.61 -2.40
N MET A 36 -17.64 -1.23 -1.59
CA MET A 36 -17.91 -1.45 -0.18
C MET A 36 -17.97 -0.11 0.57
N SER A 37 -19.06 0.12 1.31
CA SER A 37 -19.18 1.29 2.17
C SER A 37 -18.28 1.19 3.41
N ILE A 38 -17.97 2.34 4.01
CA ILE A 38 -17.19 2.39 5.26
C ILE A 38 -17.92 1.64 6.38
N GLU A 39 -19.25 1.76 6.44
CA GLU A 39 -20.10 1.12 7.43
C GLU A 39 -20.08 -0.41 7.30
N GLU A 40 -20.12 -0.93 6.07
CA GLU A 40 -19.98 -2.38 5.81
C GLU A 40 -18.60 -2.87 6.20
N MET A 41 -17.55 -2.13 5.84
CA MET A 41 -16.17 -2.48 6.17
C MET A 41 -15.95 -2.53 7.68
N LEU A 42 -16.51 -1.60 8.46
CA LEU A 42 -16.42 -1.61 9.92
C LEU A 42 -17.21 -2.77 10.56
N LYS A 43 -18.25 -3.28 9.89
CA LYS A 43 -18.97 -4.48 10.34
C LYS A 43 -18.20 -5.76 10.02
N GLU A 44 -17.62 -5.85 8.83
CA GLU A 44 -16.87 -7.03 8.38
C GLU A 44 -15.51 -7.16 9.07
N TYR A 45 -14.88 -6.04 9.40
CA TYR A 45 -13.58 -5.98 10.07
C TYR A 45 -13.70 -5.24 11.41
N PRO A 46 -14.15 -5.89 12.51
CA PRO A 46 -14.38 -5.23 13.80
C PRO A 46 -13.13 -4.62 14.46
N PHE A 47 -11.93 -4.99 14.01
CA PHE A 47 -10.67 -4.40 14.46
C PHE A 47 -10.36 -3.07 13.75
N LEU A 48 -11.06 -2.76 12.65
CA LEU A 48 -10.96 -1.47 12.00
C LEU A 48 -11.74 -0.41 12.77
N LYS A 49 -11.24 0.81 12.66
CA LYS A 49 -11.92 2.02 13.10
C LYS A 49 -11.92 3.00 11.93
N LYS A 50 -12.82 3.97 11.97
CA LYS A 50 -12.93 4.98 10.91
C LYS A 50 -11.61 5.71 10.66
N GLU A 51 -10.82 5.94 11.72
CA GLU A 51 -9.50 6.56 11.64
C GLU A 51 -8.48 5.71 10.88
N HIS A 52 -8.61 4.38 10.91
CA HIS A 52 -7.75 3.48 10.14
C HIS A 52 -8.02 3.61 8.64
N ILE A 53 -9.29 3.67 8.25
CA ILE A 53 -9.72 3.84 6.85
C ILE A 53 -9.29 5.22 6.35
N GLN A 54 -9.52 6.27 7.14
CA GLN A 54 -9.09 7.63 6.80
C GLN A 54 -7.56 7.73 6.65
N ALA A 55 -6.79 7.09 7.53
CA ALA A 55 -5.34 7.06 7.45
C ALA A 55 -4.84 6.27 6.22
N ALA A 56 -5.54 5.21 5.80
CA ALA A 56 -5.22 4.47 4.58
C ALA A 56 -5.43 5.34 3.32
N ILE A 57 -6.55 6.07 3.25
CA ILE A 57 -6.85 6.99 2.15
C ILE A 57 -5.83 8.15 2.12
N ASP A 58 -5.57 8.79 3.26
CA ASP A 58 -4.58 9.87 3.37
C ASP A 58 -3.17 9.40 3.01
N TYR A 59 -2.78 8.19 3.44
CA TYR A 59 -1.52 7.58 3.04
C TYR A 59 -1.44 7.44 1.52
N ALA A 60 -2.46 6.90 0.86
CA ALA A 60 -2.47 6.75 -0.59
C ALA A 60 -2.47 8.09 -1.32
N ALA A 61 -3.27 9.06 -0.87
CA ALA A 61 -3.26 10.42 -1.43
C ALA A 61 -1.88 11.07 -1.34
N LYS A 62 -1.17 10.89 -0.22
CA LYS A 62 0.22 11.38 -0.05
C LYS A 62 1.22 10.64 -0.93
N ILE A 63 1.05 9.35 -1.18
CA ILE A 63 1.93 8.60 -2.09
C ILE A 63 1.70 9.04 -3.54
N VAL A 64 0.45 9.21 -3.97
CA VAL A 64 0.11 9.66 -5.32
C VAL A 64 0.49 11.12 -5.54
N GLY A 65 0.27 11.98 -4.54
CA GLY A 65 0.60 13.41 -4.60
C GLY A 65 2.09 13.72 -4.45
N LYS A 66 2.91 12.77 -3.99
CA LYS A 66 4.37 12.84 -4.08
C LYS A 66 4.77 12.32 -5.45
N GLU A 67 4.94 13.21 -6.42
CA GLU A 67 5.63 12.88 -7.67
C GLU A 67 7.09 12.47 -7.38
N GLU A 68 7.32 11.18 -7.12
CA GLU A 68 8.65 10.55 -7.19
C GLU A 68 8.52 9.14 -7.81
N SER A 69 8.73 9.09 -9.13
CA SER A 69 9.41 8.04 -9.90
C SER A 69 9.20 6.57 -9.49
N TYR A 70 8.05 5.99 -9.85
CA TYR A 70 7.88 4.52 -9.94
C TYR A 70 8.14 3.94 -11.34
N LEU A 71 8.87 4.68 -12.20
CA LEU A 71 9.49 4.09 -13.40
C LEU A 71 11.02 3.99 -13.18
N PHE A 72 11.58 2.82 -13.53
CA PHE A 72 13.00 2.54 -13.82
C PHE A 72 13.93 1.75 -12.89
N GLU A 73 13.51 1.10 -11.79
CA GLU A 73 14.42 0.12 -11.16
C GLU A 73 14.36 -1.30 -11.75
N LYS A 74 13.25 -1.70 -12.39
CA LYS A 74 13.15 -3.07 -12.97
C LYS A 74 13.60 -3.22 -14.42
N ALA A 75 14.00 -2.14 -15.11
CA ALA A 75 14.42 -2.21 -16.51
C ALA A 75 15.94 -2.19 -16.73
N SER A 76 16.77 -1.82 -15.74
CA SER A 76 18.22 -1.71 -15.95
C SER A 76 18.99 -3.04 -15.86
N ALA A 77 18.34 -4.15 -15.45
CA ALA A 77 19.02 -5.43 -15.28
C ALA A 77 19.12 -6.29 -16.57
N ILE A 78 18.64 -5.83 -17.73
CA ILE A 78 18.64 -6.64 -18.97
C ILE A 78 19.47 -6.03 -20.12
N THR A 79 19.93 -4.78 -20.05
CA THR A 79 20.61 -4.15 -21.22
C THR A 79 22.11 -4.44 -21.33
N HIS A 80 22.79 -4.98 -20.31
CA HIS A 80 24.25 -5.17 -20.38
C HIS A 80 24.74 -6.54 -20.88
N GLU A 81 23.88 -7.42 -21.42
CA GLU A 81 24.31 -8.78 -21.82
C GLU A 81 23.94 -9.22 -23.24
N ILE A 82 23.79 -8.29 -24.21
CA ILE A 82 23.50 -8.68 -25.62
C ILE A 82 24.50 -8.12 -26.67
N HIS A 83 25.54 -7.36 -26.30
CA HIS A 83 26.53 -6.85 -27.27
C HIS A 83 27.98 -7.28 -27.04
N ARG A 84 28.20 -8.48 -26.48
CA ARG A 84 29.54 -9.08 -26.45
C ARG A 84 29.57 -10.52 -26.94
N ARG A 85 29.06 -10.74 -28.16
CA ARG A 85 29.47 -11.85 -29.04
C ARG A 85 29.47 -11.36 -30.49
N ARG A 86 30.53 -10.63 -30.85
CA ARG A 86 31.18 -10.80 -32.15
C ARG A 86 32.36 -11.71 -31.95
#